data_AF-A0A0Q9LYP3-F1
#
_entry.id   AF-A0A0Q9LYP3-F1
#
_cell.length_a   1.000
_cell.length_b   1.000
_cell.length_c   1.000
_cell.angle_alpha   90.00
_cell.angle_beta   90.00
_cell.angle_gamma   90.00
#
_symmetry.space_group_name_H-M   'P 1'
#
loop_
_entity.id
_entity.type
_entity.pdbx_description
1 polymer ?
#
loop_
_entity_poly.entity_id
_entity_poly.type
_entity_poly.pdbx_seq_one_letter_code
_entity_poly.pdbx_strand_id
1 'polypeptide(L)'
;MEPAAGLAFALALSGCGSGAPAAGPASASPPPSSSSAPSDTAPTATPSAETKTFAFTTQKLSLRYPAAWTAESRTSPRGPITGEFVMFKDAKGRTLFTVDVGFSSYDYGWPVRRTVVESGAVPGLSQAGWTPAYQFAFYAEEPLSGPESGTVCTLALVREVPPDGPGMLRGLPTGEPTTAPSNWTGPFLGVELSQDIEKCGDVAAARAWWASQEGQQFKAVLLSLTAS
;
A
#
# COMPACT_ATOMS: atom_id res chain seq x y z
N MET A 1 26.86 -21.86 40.99
CA MET A 1 25.84 -22.92 40.88
C MET A 1 25.51 -23.09 39.41
N GLU A 2 26.30 -23.89 38.71
CA GLU A 2 25.84 -24.74 37.59
C GLU A 2 25.06 -25.94 38.17
N PRO A 3 24.34 -26.81 37.40
CA PRO A 3 24.45 -27.15 35.96
C PRO A 3 23.06 -27.07 35.23
N ALA A 4 22.78 -27.48 33.98
CA ALA A 4 23.26 -28.61 33.18
C ALA A 4 22.88 -28.52 31.67
N ALA A 5 23.60 -29.32 30.90
CA ALA A 5 23.58 -29.55 29.47
C ALA A 5 22.34 -30.29 28.91
N GLY A 6 22.18 -30.24 27.57
CA GLY A 6 21.27 -31.11 26.81
C GLY A 6 21.60 -31.11 25.31
N LEU A 7 22.49 -32.02 24.90
CA LEU A 7 22.85 -32.37 23.52
C LEU A 7 21.97 -33.54 23.05
N ALA A 8 21.44 -33.51 21.82
CA ALA A 8 21.05 -34.73 21.11
C ALA A 8 21.11 -34.56 19.58
N PHE A 9 21.96 -35.38 18.97
CA PHE A 9 22.12 -35.64 17.53
C PHE A 9 21.12 -36.71 17.08
N ALA A 10 20.65 -36.65 15.82
CA ALA A 10 20.21 -37.83 15.09
C ALA A 10 20.50 -37.68 13.57
N LEU A 11 21.37 -38.56 13.09
CA LEU A 11 21.71 -38.87 11.70
C LEU A 11 20.95 -40.15 11.28
N ALA A 12 20.52 -40.24 10.01
CA ALA A 12 20.43 -41.46 9.16
C ALA A 12 19.36 -41.31 8.06
N LEU A 13 19.39 -41.93 6.88
CA LEU A 13 20.38 -42.58 6.00
C LEU A 13 19.60 -42.91 4.69
N SER A 14 20.24 -42.75 3.53
CA SER A 14 20.21 -43.62 2.33
C SER A 14 18.90 -44.10 1.66
N GLY A 15 18.83 -43.91 0.34
CA GLY A 15 18.05 -44.73 -0.60
C GLY A 15 18.51 -44.53 -2.05
N CYS A 16 19.42 -45.40 -2.52
CA CYS A 16 19.92 -45.51 -3.88
C CYS A 16 19.23 -46.73 -4.56
N GLY A 17 18.91 -46.68 -5.85
CA GLY A 17 18.41 -47.86 -6.56
C GLY A 17 18.00 -47.60 -8.01
N SER A 18 18.94 -47.85 -8.93
CA SER A 18 18.84 -47.76 -10.39
C SER A 18 18.02 -48.88 -11.03
N GLY A 19 17.44 -48.61 -12.20
CA GLY A 19 16.88 -49.65 -13.09
C GLY A 19 16.59 -49.14 -14.51
N ALA A 20 17.46 -49.47 -15.45
CA ALA A 20 17.24 -49.56 -16.90
C ALA A 20 17.92 -50.88 -17.37
N PRO A 21 17.73 -51.45 -18.58
CA PRO A 21 17.00 -50.98 -19.78
C PRO A 21 16.13 -52.08 -20.46
N ALA A 22 15.47 -51.76 -21.59
CA ALA A 22 15.54 -52.52 -22.88
C ALA A 22 14.37 -52.19 -23.83
N ALA A 23 14.70 -52.08 -25.12
CA ALA A 23 13.87 -51.67 -26.24
C ALA A 23 13.13 -52.83 -26.93
N GLY A 24 12.06 -52.53 -27.66
CA GLY A 24 11.49 -53.43 -28.69
C GLY A 24 10.11 -52.98 -29.21
N PRO A 25 9.87 -52.89 -30.53
CA PRO A 25 8.79 -52.09 -31.12
C PRO A 25 7.53 -52.90 -31.48
N ALA A 26 6.37 -52.25 -31.51
CA ALA A 26 5.27 -52.66 -32.40
C ALA A 26 4.26 -51.51 -32.60
N SER A 27 4.06 -51.20 -33.87
CA SER A 27 3.07 -50.29 -34.43
C SER A 27 1.65 -50.83 -34.25
N ALA A 28 0.71 -50.00 -33.79
CA ALA A 28 -0.72 -50.10 -34.12
C ALA A 28 -1.43 -48.79 -33.72
N SER A 29 -1.91 -48.03 -34.71
CA SER A 29 -2.80 -46.87 -34.52
C SER A 29 -4.21 -47.30 -34.11
N PRO A 30 -4.85 -46.59 -33.18
CA PRO A 30 -6.31 -46.47 -33.08
C PRO A 30 -6.81 -45.06 -33.47
N PRO A 31 -8.12 -44.91 -33.77
CA PRO A 31 -8.72 -43.76 -34.48
C PRO A 31 -8.86 -42.48 -33.62
N PRO A 32 -9.13 -41.31 -34.24
CA PRO A 32 -9.27 -40.05 -33.51
C PRO A 32 -10.55 -40.04 -32.68
N SER A 33 -10.42 -39.96 -31.36
CA SER A 33 -11.52 -39.58 -30.47
C SER A 33 -11.66 -38.06 -30.45
N SER A 34 -12.80 -37.58 -30.94
CA SER A 34 -13.27 -36.21 -30.79
C SER A 34 -13.47 -35.90 -29.30
N SER A 35 -12.48 -35.28 -28.67
CA SER A 35 -12.62 -34.68 -27.34
C SER A 35 -13.16 -33.26 -27.50
N SER A 36 -14.42 -33.11 -27.14
CA SER A 36 -15.10 -31.83 -26.94
C SER A 36 -14.26 -30.91 -26.06
N ALA A 37 -13.92 -29.74 -26.59
CA ALA A 37 -13.30 -28.67 -25.84
C ALA A 37 -14.23 -28.25 -24.68
N PRO A 38 -13.73 -28.04 -23.45
CA PRO A 38 -14.47 -27.26 -22.49
C PRO A 38 -14.51 -25.82 -23.00
N SER A 39 -15.70 -25.27 -23.15
CA SER A 39 -15.91 -23.84 -23.37
C SER A 39 -15.25 -23.10 -22.22
N ASP A 40 -14.11 -22.48 -22.49
CA ASP A 40 -13.48 -21.52 -21.59
C ASP A 40 -14.46 -20.35 -21.46
N THR A 41 -15.11 -20.31 -20.30
CA THR A 41 -15.97 -19.20 -19.91
C THR A 41 -15.06 -18.00 -19.82
N ALA A 42 -15.14 -17.12 -20.82
CA ALA A 42 -14.42 -15.85 -20.81
C ALA A 42 -14.67 -15.16 -19.46
N PRO A 43 -13.62 -14.60 -18.81
CA PRO A 43 -13.81 -13.90 -17.55
C PRO A 43 -14.81 -12.77 -17.79
N THR A 44 -15.96 -12.84 -17.11
CA THR A 44 -16.93 -11.75 -17.03
C THR A 44 -16.15 -10.51 -16.62
N ALA A 45 -15.96 -9.60 -17.58
CA ALA A 45 -15.34 -8.31 -17.33
C ALA A 45 -16.11 -7.65 -16.20
N THR A 46 -15.47 -7.54 -15.03
CA THR A 46 -16.02 -6.77 -13.92
C THR A 46 -16.29 -5.38 -14.47
N PRO A 47 -17.53 -4.84 -14.34
CA PRO A 47 -17.81 -3.50 -14.85
C PRO A 47 -16.78 -2.55 -14.25
N SER A 48 -16.00 -1.92 -15.13
CA SER A 48 -15.03 -0.89 -14.73
C SER A 48 -15.83 0.13 -13.93
N ALA A 49 -15.60 0.18 -12.61
CA ALA A 49 -16.36 1.04 -11.74
C ALA A 49 -16.28 2.46 -12.28
N GLU A 50 -17.43 3.09 -12.51
CA GLU A 50 -17.49 4.46 -12.98
C GLU A 50 -16.68 5.35 -12.02
N THR A 51 -15.82 6.23 -12.56
CA THR A 51 -14.96 7.10 -11.77
C THR A 51 -15.26 8.56 -12.04
N LYS A 52 -15.19 9.39 -10.98
CA LYS A 52 -15.17 10.85 -11.05
C LYS A 52 -13.74 11.36 -10.95
N THR A 53 -13.49 12.58 -11.42
CA THR A 53 -12.23 13.28 -11.23
C THR A 53 -12.43 14.41 -10.22
N PHE A 54 -11.57 14.46 -9.21
CA PHE A 54 -11.43 15.60 -8.33
C PHE A 54 -10.22 16.42 -8.77
N ALA A 55 -10.39 17.73 -8.94
CA ALA A 55 -9.30 18.67 -9.24
C ALA A 55 -9.06 19.56 -8.03
N PHE A 56 -7.81 19.59 -7.56
CA PHE A 56 -7.41 20.47 -6.46
C PHE A 56 -7.41 21.92 -6.93
N THR A 57 -7.76 22.82 -6.04
CA THR A 57 -7.86 24.26 -6.31
C THR A 57 -6.58 25.01 -5.95
N THR A 58 -5.78 24.47 -5.03
CA THR A 58 -4.54 25.07 -4.54
C THR A 58 -3.30 24.68 -5.34
N GLN A 59 -3.36 23.58 -6.10
CA GLN A 59 -2.28 23.06 -6.92
C GLN A 59 -2.87 22.47 -8.20
N LYS A 60 -2.07 22.39 -9.27
CA LYS A 60 -2.47 21.71 -10.52
C LYS A 60 -2.40 20.19 -10.36
N LEU A 61 -3.23 19.67 -9.48
CA LEU A 61 -3.33 18.25 -9.15
C LEU A 61 -4.74 17.75 -9.46
N SER A 62 -4.85 16.50 -9.86
CA SER A 62 -6.14 15.82 -9.94
C SER A 62 -6.02 14.34 -9.58
N LEU A 63 -7.10 13.76 -9.06
CA LEU A 63 -7.21 12.32 -8.78
C LEU A 63 -8.54 11.80 -9.30
N ARG A 64 -8.60 10.50 -9.58
CA ARG A 64 -9.84 9.78 -9.91
C ARG A 64 -10.31 8.94 -8.74
N TYR A 65 -11.61 8.89 -8.52
CA TYR A 65 -12.22 8.15 -7.41
C TYR A 65 -13.55 7.52 -7.84
N PRO A 66 -14.00 6.42 -7.19
CA PRO A 66 -15.28 5.78 -7.51
C PRO A 66 -16.45 6.77 -7.48
N ALA A 67 -17.31 6.73 -8.49
CA ALA A 67 -18.44 7.66 -8.64
C ALA A 67 -19.45 7.57 -7.49
N ALA A 68 -19.52 6.42 -6.82
CA ALA A 68 -20.35 6.19 -5.64
C ALA A 68 -19.86 6.91 -4.38
N TRP A 69 -18.61 7.38 -4.35
CA TRP A 69 -18.05 8.12 -3.23
C TRP A 69 -18.36 9.62 -3.34
N THR A 70 -18.28 10.30 -2.21
CA THR A 70 -18.31 11.76 -2.13
C THR A 70 -16.92 12.31 -1.81
N ALA A 71 -16.65 13.53 -2.27
CA ALA A 71 -15.43 14.27 -1.98
C ALA A 71 -15.81 15.64 -1.40
N GLU A 72 -15.34 15.94 -0.20
CA GLU A 72 -15.58 17.20 0.50
C GLU A 72 -14.24 17.93 0.66
N SER A 73 -14.09 19.08 -0.02
CA SER A 73 -12.86 19.88 0.01
C SER A 73 -12.98 21.10 0.91
N ARG A 74 -11.89 21.44 1.59
CA ARG A 74 -11.70 22.67 2.35
C ARG A 74 -10.31 23.23 2.11
N THR A 75 -10.23 24.53 1.87
CA THR A 75 -8.96 25.26 1.90
C THR A 75 -8.69 25.89 3.26
N SER A 76 -7.43 25.98 3.67
CA SER A 76 -7.01 26.66 4.90
C SER A 76 -5.77 27.51 4.64
N PRO A 77 -5.82 28.84 4.86
CA PRO A 77 -4.62 29.68 4.79
C PRO A 77 -3.70 29.39 5.97
N ARG A 78 -2.39 29.33 5.71
CA ARG A 78 -1.29 29.20 6.68
C ARG A 78 -0.14 30.12 6.26
N GLY A 79 -0.22 31.39 6.69
CA GLY A 79 0.76 32.40 6.30
C GLY A 79 0.76 32.61 4.77
N PRO A 80 1.89 32.47 4.08
CA PRO A 80 1.97 32.67 2.63
C PRO A 80 1.45 31.50 1.79
N ILE A 81 1.09 30.36 2.42
CA ILE A 81 0.63 29.16 1.72
C ILE A 81 -0.86 28.94 2.05
N THR A 82 -1.65 28.52 1.06
CA THR A 82 -2.99 27.97 1.28
C THR A 82 -2.94 26.48 0.99
N GLY A 83 -3.23 25.66 1.99
CA GLY A 83 -3.39 24.23 1.76
C GLY A 83 -4.84 23.83 1.56
N GLU A 84 -5.03 22.60 1.11
CA GLU A 84 -6.32 22.02 0.77
C GLU A 84 -6.42 20.61 1.31
N PHE A 85 -7.57 20.29 1.89
CA PHE A 85 -7.94 18.99 2.42
C PHE A 85 -9.08 18.46 1.60
N VAL A 86 -9.02 17.19 1.21
CA VAL A 86 -10.12 16.54 0.51
C VAL A 86 -10.45 15.24 1.22
N MET A 87 -11.59 15.21 1.87
CA MET A 87 -12.09 14.02 2.57
C MET A 87 -12.97 13.20 1.62
N PHE A 88 -12.65 11.92 1.48
CA PHE A 88 -13.44 10.97 0.70
C PHE A 88 -14.30 10.12 1.62
N LYS A 89 -15.58 9.95 1.25
CA LYS A 89 -16.53 9.10 1.98
C LYS A 89 -17.16 8.08 1.04
N ASP A 90 -17.44 6.89 1.54
CA ASP A 90 -18.20 5.90 0.78
C ASP A 90 -19.68 6.27 0.63
N ALA A 91 -20.42 5.46 -0.12
CA ALA A 91 -21.85 5.69 -0.36
C ALA A 91 -22.73 5.68 0.91
N LYS A 92 -22.21 5.16 2.04
CA LYS A 92 -22.88 5.15 3.34
C LYS A 92 -22.49 6.36 4.20
N GLY A 93 -21.62 7.23 3.70
CA GLY A 93 -21.11 8.40 4.41
C GLY A 93 -19.98 8.08 5.40
N ARG A 94 -19.43 6.86 5.39
CA ARG A 94 -18.26 6.53 6.21
C ARG A 94 -17.03 7.18 5.60
N THR A 95 -16.27 7.94 6.41
CA THR A 95 -15.01 8.52 5.99
C THR A 95 -13.98 7.43 5.71
N LEU A 96 -13.33 7.54 4.56
CA LEU A 96 -12.37 6.59 4.05
C LEU A 96 -10.95 7.10 4.28
N PHE A 97 -10.63 8.26 3.72
CA PHE A 97 -9.34 8.92 3.89
C PHE A 97 -9.44 10.41 3.53
N THR A 98 -8.42 11.15 3.92
CA THR A 98 -8.18 12.53 3.52
C THR A 98 -6.91 12.62 2.69
N VAL A 99 -6.91 13.51 1.70
CA VAL A 99 -5.70 13.92 0.98
C VAL A 99 -5.39 15.37 1.31
N ASP A 100 -4.16 15.63 1.72
CA ASP A 100 -3.67 16.94 2.15
C ASP A 100 -2.70 17.49 1.11
N VAL A 101 -2.87 18.75 0.73
CA VAL A 101 -2.01 19.43 -0.23
C VAL A 101 -1.48 20.73 0.37
N GLY A 102 -0.18 20.94 0.24
CA GLY A 102 0.50 22.18 0.60
C GLY A 102 0.96 22.28 2.06
N PHE A 103 0.42 21.46 2.97
CA PHE A 103 0.95 21.29 4.33
C PHE A 103 0.51 19.97 4.96
N SER A 104 1.19 19.61 6.05
CA SER A 104 0.92 18.42 6.85
C SER A 104 -0.05 18.71 7.99
N SER A 105 -1.14 17.93 8.10
CA SER A 105 -1.91 17.78 9.34
C SER A 105 -1.36 16.70 10.26
N TYR A 106 -0.31 15.97 9.85
CA TYR A 106 0.32 14.96 10.69
C TYR A 106 0.82 15.61 11.99
N ASP A 107 -0.01 15.49 13.02
CA ASP A 107 0.48 15.40 14.37
C ASP A 107 0.79 13.91 14.59
N TYR A 108 2.05 13.60 14.88
CA TYR A 108 2.49 12.93 16.10
C TYR A 108 3.78 12.13 15.90
N GLY A 109 4.56 12.05 16.98
CA GLY A 109 5.95 11.58 16.99
C GLY A 109 6.17 10.62 18.15
N TRP A 110 5.56 9.44 18.08
CA TRP A 110 5.85 8.35 19.02
C TRP A 110 6.67 7.27 18.33
N PRO A 111 7.65 6.66 19.02
CA PRO A 111 8.40 5.54 18.49
C PRO A 111 7.50 4.37 18.09
N VAL A 112 7.72 3.84 16.88
CA VAL A 112 7.05 2.65 16.34
C VAL A 112 8.06 1.62 15.85
N ARG A 113 7.64 0.37 15.74
CA ARG A 113 8.24 -0.62 14.84
C ARG A 113 7.41 -0.66 13.56
N ARG A 114 8.01 -0.23 12.45
CA ARG A 114 7.40 -0.17 11.13
C ARG A 114 7.61 -1.48 10.37
N THR A 115 6.55 -1.93 9.72
CA THR A 115 6.59 -2.92 8.65
C THR A 115 6.07 -2.28 7.37
N VAL A 116 6.89 -2.23 6.32
CA VAL A 116 6.48 -1.85 4.97
C VAL A 116 5.68 -2.99 4.38
N VAL A 117 4.39 -2.75 4.14
CA VAL A 117 3.50 -3.74 3.53
C VAL A 117 3.65 -3.70 2.01
N GLU A 118 3.60 -2.50 1.43
CA GLU A 118 3.86 -2.26 0.01
C GLU A 118 4.34 -0.82 -0.19
N SER A 119 5.16 -0.58 -1.22
CA SER A 119 5.46 0.76 -1.72
C SER A 119 5.68 0.74 -3.23
N GLY A 120 5.60 1.90 -3.87
CA GLY A 120 5.87 2.03 -5.30
C GLY A 120 5.71 3.45 -5.83
N ALA A 121 6.04 3.64 -7.10
CA ALA A 121 5.90 4.93 -7.75
C ALA A 121 4.43 5.36 -7.87
N VAL A 122 4.20 6.68 -7.89
CA VAL A 122 2.92 7.29 -8.29
C VAL A 122 3.10 7.90 -9.67
N PRO A 123 2.76 7.19 -10.77
CA PRO A 123 3.19 7.56 -12.12
C PRO A 123 2.74 8.96 -12.55
N GLY A 124 1.53 9.36 -12.18
CA GLY A 124 0.98 10.68 -12.52
C GLY A 124 1.72 11.85 -11.85
N LEU A 125 2.46 11.59 -10.77
CA LEU A 125 3.28 12.61 -10.11
C LEU A 125 4.72 12.63 -10.61
N SER A 126 5.21 11.54 -11.20
CA SER A 126 6.57 11.46 -11.76
C SER A 126 6.77 12.45 -12.91
N GLN A 127 5.70 12.83 -13.61
CA GLN A 127 5.74 13.78 -14.72
C GLN A 127 5.85 15.25 -14.28
N ALA A 128 5.69 15.54 -12.98
CA ALA A 128 5.71 16.89 -12.43
C ALA A 128 7.11 17.53 -12.36
N GLY A 129 8.18 16.76 -12.62
CA GLY A 129 9.56 17.22 -12.45
C GLY A 129 9.99 17.43 -11.00
N TRP A 130 9.18 16.98 -10.03
CA TRP A 130 9.50 17.08 -8.61
C TRP A 130 10.59 16.09 -8.22
N THR A 131 11.52 16.54 -7.39
CA THR A 131 12.67 15.76 -6.95
C THR A 131 12.71 15.70 -5.43
N PRO A 132 12.86 14.50 -4.82
CA PRO A 132 12.69 13.17 -5.45
C PRO A 132 11.27 12.95 -6.01
N ALA A 133 11.06 11.93 -6.83
CA ALA A 133 9.72 11.57 -7.28
C ALA A 133 8.87 11.06 -6.09
N TYR A 134 7.56 11.32 -6.12
CA TYR A 134 6.66 10.75 -5.11
C TYR A 134 6.49 9.24 -5.30
N GLN A 135 6.47 8.56 -4.17
CA GLN A 135 6.11 7.16 -4.01
C GLN A 135 4.93 7.07 -3.06
N PHE A 136 4.08 6.07 -3.25
CA PHE A 136 3.18 5.65 -2.19
C PHE A 136 3.88 4.63 -1.32
N ALA A 137 3.47 4.56 -0.06
CA ALA A 137 3.80 3.46 0.82
C ALA A 137 2.66 3.18 1.79
N PHE A 138 2.41 1.90 2.01
CA PHE A 138 1.48 1.39 2.99
C PHE A 138 2.26 0.66 4.07
N TYR A 139 2.10 1.09 5.31
CA TYR A 139 2.80 0.57 6.47
C TYR A 139 1.83 -0.04 7.48
N ALA A 140 2.31 -1.04 8.20
CA ALA A 140 1.81 -1.45 9.49
C ALA A 140 2.81 -0.97 10.56
N GLU A 141 2.38 -0.07 11.44
CA GLU A 141 3.22 0.58 12.43
C GLU A 141 2.76 0.16 13.84
N GLU A 142 3.63 -0.53 14.56
CA GLU A 142 3.37 -1.00 15.93
C GLU A 142 3.92 0.03 16.93
N PRO A 143 3.07 0.73 17.69
CA PRO A 143 3.53 1.68 18.71
C PRO A 143 4.39 0.98 19.76
N LEU A 144 5.61 1.50 19.99
CA LEU A 144 6.51 1.04 21.06
C LEU A 144 6.20 1.71 22.40
N SER A 145 5.54 2.86 22.35
CA SER A 145 5.08 3.65 23.48
C SER A 145 3.93 4.54 23.04
N GLY A 146 2.97 4.81 23.93
CA GLY A 146 1.84 5.68 23.63
C GLY A 146 0.52 5.12 24.16
N PRO A 147 -0.58 5.89 24.06
CA PRO A 147 -1.88 5.47 24.57
C PRO A 147 -2.58 4.44 23.68
N GLU A 148 -2.12 4.25 22.44
CA GLU A 148 -2.73 3.31 21.50
C GLU A 148 -2.15 1.91 21.66
N SER A 149 -3.02 0.96 22.03
CA SER A 149 -2.73 -0.46 21.95
C SER A 149 -3.22 -1.02 20.61
N GLY A 150 -2.30 -1.36 19.71
CA GLY A 150 -2.60 -1.97 18.42
C GLY A 150 -1.77 -1.42 17.28
N THR A 151 -1.68 -2.17 16.18
CA THR A 151 -0.99 -1.73 14.96
C THR A 151 -1.82 -0.66 14.26
N VAL A 152 -1.14 0.42 13.88
CA VAL A 152 -1.69 1.50 13.06
C VAL A 152 -1.28 1.29 11.62
N CYS A 153 -2.25 1.29 10.73
CA CYS A 153 -2.04 1.28 9.30
C CYS A 153 -1.90 2.71 8.79
N THR A 154 -0.82 2.96 8.06
CA THR A 154 -0.50 4.29 7.52
C THR A 154 -0.34 4.19 6.02
N LEU A 155 -1.12 4.96 5.27
CA LEU A 155 -0.92 5.18 3.84
C LEU A 155 -0.29 6.55 3.65
N ALA A 156 0.84 6.64 2.96
CA ALA A 156 1.57 7.88 2.82
C ALA A 156 2.04 8.13 1.38
N LEU A 157 2.10 9.41 1.00
CA LEU A 157 2.85 9.89 -0.15
C LEU A 157 4.19 10.42 0.33
N VAL A 158 5.26 9.72 -0.03
CA VAL A 158 6.61 9.99 0.46
C VAL A 158 7.57 10.20 -0.69
N ARG A 159 8.63 10.97 -0.44
CA ARG A 159 9.74 11.16 -1.39
C ARG A 159 10.81 10.08 -1.25
N GLU A 160 10.89 9.48 -0.06
CA GLU A 160 11.75 8.37 0.31
C GLU A 160 10.92 7.44 1.19
N VAL A 161 10.90 6.15 0.86
CA VAL A 161 10.18 5.13 1.63
C VAL A 161 11.07 4.71 2.80
N PRO A 162 10.72 5.03 4.06
CA PRO A 162 11.47 4.54 5.19
C PRO A 162 11.42 3.01 5.24
N PRO A 163 12.54 2.34 5.56
CA PRO A 163 12.61 0.89 5.60
C PRO A 163 11.85 0.32 6.81
N ASP A 164 11.73 -1.01 6.83
CA ASP A 164 11.31 -1.76 8.01
C ASP A 164 12.19 -1.44 9.24
N GLY A 165 11.57 -1.49 10.43
CA GLY A 165 12.28 -1.32 11.70
C GLY A 165 11.84 -0.08 12.50
N PRO A 166 12.71 0.43 13.39
CA PRO A 166 12.36 1.57 14.24
C PRO A 166 12.02 2.82 13.42
N GLY A 167 10.97 3.54 13.84
CA GLY A 167 10.55 4.77 13.20
C GLY A 167 9.69 5.63 14.12
N MET A 168 9.09 6.68 13.54
CA MET A 168 8.09 7.52 14.21
C MET A 168 6.77 7.38 13.46
N LEU A 169 5.68 7.10 14.19
CA LEU A 169 4.34 6.99 13.61
C LEU A 169 4.02 8.24 12.80
N ARG A 170 3.65 8.14 11.51
CA ARG A 170 3.32 9.30 10.65
C ARG A 170 4.35 10.43 10.64
N GLY A 171 5.54 10.19 11.20
CA GLY A 171 6.61 11.15 11.19
C GLY A 171 7.05 11.36 9.75
N LEU A 172 7.36 12.61 9.41
CA LEU A 172 8.34 12.84 8.36
C LEU A 172 9.57 11.97 8.66
N PRO A 173 10.29 11.46 7.64
CA PRO A 173 11.50 10.71 7.89
C PRO A 173 12.42 11.56 8.77
N THR A 174 12.62 11.08 10.01
CA THR A 174 13.47 11.60 11.11
C THR A 174 12.85 12.60 12.10
N GLY A 175 12.66 12.11 13.34
CA GLY A 175 13.21 12.63 14.61
C GLY A 175 12.84 14.01 15.15
N GLU A 176 12.58 15.02 14.31
CA GLU A 176 12.32 16.41 14.70
C GLU A 176 11.42 17.05 13.61
N PRO A 177 10.78 18.22 13.83
CA PRO A 177 10.16 18.98 12.77
C PRO A 177 11.25 19.45 11.78
N THR A 178 11.66 18.54 10.90
CA THR A 178 12.64 18.79 9.87
C THR A 178 12.00 19.68 8.83
N THR A 179 12.65 20.79 8.54
CA THR A 179 12.50 21.44 7.25
C THR A 179 12.65 20.36 6.18
N ALA A 180 11.68 20.28 5.26
CA ALA A 180 11.82 19.44 4.07
C ALA A 180 13.24 19.68 3.51
N PRO A 181 14.01 18.61 3.20
CA PRO A 181 15.37 18.76 2.70
C PRO A 181 15.42 19.82 1.61
N SER A 182 16.42 20.71 1.63
CA SER A 182 16.47 21.88 0.75
C SER A 182 16.48 21.54 -0.75
N ASN A 183 16.74 20.29 -1.10
CA ASN A 183 16.67 19.74 -2.45
C ASN A 183 15.27 19.24 -2.86
N TRP A 184 14.28 19.28 -1.98
CA TRP A 184 12.91 18.88 -2.29
C TRP A 184 12.20 19.97 -3.08
N THR A 185 11.65 19.59 -4.23
CA THR A 185 10.80 20.47 -5.05
C THR A 185 9.37 19.95 -5.11
N GLY A 186 8.41 20.86 -5.25
CA GLY A 186 6.98 20.55 -5.30
C GLY A 186 6.24 20.76 -3.98
N PRO A 187 4.91 20.64 -3.97
CA PRO A 187 4.09 20.81 -2.78
C PRO A 187 4.30 19.64 -1.81
N PHE A 188 3.95 19.82 -0.54
CA PHE A 188 3.70 18.69 0.35
C PHE A 188 2.41 17.97 -0.07
N LEU A 189 2.41 16.64 0.00
CA LEU A 189 1.24 15.78 -0.20
C LEU A 189 1.13 14.80 0.96
N GLY A 190 -0.02 14.78 1.62
CA GLY A 190 -0.36 13.86 2.70
C GLY A 190 -1.54 12.98 2.33
N VAL A 191 -1.59 11.80 2.93
CA VAL A 191 -2.76 10.93 2.94
C VAL A 191 -2.98 10.46 4.37
N GLU A 192 -4.23 10.51 4.82
CA GLU A 192 -4.63 10.07 6.16
C GLU A 192 -5.79 9.09 6.03
N LEU A 193 -5.59 7.84 6.44
CA LEU A 193 -6.69 6.89 6.58
C LEU A 193 -7.63 7.35 7.69
N SER A 194 -8.92 7.02 7.59
CA SER A 194 -9.86 7.30 8.68
C SER A 194 -9.53 6.46 9.92
N GLN A 195 -9.97 6.94 11.09
CA GLN A 195 -9.70 6.27 12.38
C GLN A 195 -10.18 4.82 12.47
N ASP A 196 -11.22 4.48 11.72
CA ASP A 196 -11.77 3.13 11.70
C ASP A 196 -10.92 2.18 10.83
N ILE A 197 -10.21 2.73 9.83
CA ILE A 197 -9.41 1.95 8.87
C ILE A 197 -7.96 1.87 9.34
N GLU A 198 -7.42 2.95 9.91
CA GLU A 198 -6.05 2.98 10.44
C GLU A 198 -5.86 1.96 11.56
N LYS A 199 -6.90 1.59 12.31
CA LYS A 199 -6.83 0.59 13.38
C LYS A 199 -6.92 -0.83 12.81
N CYS A 200 -5.85 -1.27 12.15
CA CYS A 200 -5.81 -2.56 11.48
C CYS A 200 -5.47 -3.75 12.40
N GLY A 201 -5.11 -3.49 13.67
CA GLY A 201 -4.90 -4.53 14.68
C GLY A 201 -3.49 -5.11 14.64
N ASP A 202 -3.16 -5.89 13.60
CA ASP A 202 -1.84 -6.50 13.42
C ASP A 202 -1.34 -6.43 11.96
N VAL A 203 -0.08 -6.81 11.75
CA VAL A 203 0.57 -6.81 10.43
C VAL A 203 -0.13 -7.76 9.44
N ALA A 204 -0.67 -8.88 9.89
CA ALA A 204 -1.35 -9.84 9.01
C ALA A 204 -2.69 -9.28 8.54
N ALA A 205 -3.45 -8.65 9.44
CA ALA A 205 -4.68 -7.94 9.14
C ALA A 205 -4.43 -6.73 8.22
N ALA A 206 -3.34 -5.99 8.42
CA ALA A 206 -2.92 -4.92 7.51
C ALA A 206 -2.70 -5.45 6.08
N ARG A 207 -1.94 -6.55 5.93
CA ARG A 207 -1.70 -7.20 4.63
C ARG A 207 -3.00 -7.70 4.00
N ALA A 208 -3.87 -8.32 4.79
CA ALA A 208 -5.15 -8.83 4.33
C ALA A 208 -6.08 -7.71 3.86
N TRP A 209 -6.15 -6.60 4.60
CA TRP A 209 -6.94 -5.43 4.22
C TRP A 209 -6.39 -4.78 2.95
N TRP A 210 -5.07 -4.62 2.82
CA TRP A 210 -4.46 -4.05 1.62
C TRP A 210 -4.72 -4.91 0.37
N ALA A 211 -4.72 -6.23 0.53
CA ALA A 211 -5.05 -7.17 -0.54
C ALA A 211 -6.57 -7.25 -0.84
N SER A 212 -7.42 -6.70 0.03
CA SER A 212 -8.87 -6.70 -0.16
C SER A 212 -9.31 -5.76 -1.28
N GLN A 213 -10.56 -5.88 -1.71
CA GLN A 213 -11.14 -4.98 -2.70
C GLN A 213 -11.11 -3.51 -2.24
N GLU A 214 -11.33 -3.24 -0.95
CA GLU A 214 -11.29 -1.88 -0.40
C GLU A 214 -9.86 -1.32 -0.44
N GLY A 215 -8.86 -2.09 0.01
CA GLY A 215 -7.45 -1.69 -0.04
C GLY A 215 -6.98 -1.42 -1.48
N GLN A 216 -7.35 -2.28 -2.43
CA GLN A 216 -7.03 -2.07 -3.85
C GLN A 216 -7.74 -0.86 -4.46
N GLN A 217 -8.96 -0.52 -4.01
CA GLN A 217 -9.62 0.72 -4.42
C GLN A 217 -8.86 1.96 -3.92
N PHE A 218 -8.40 1.97 -2.66
CA PHE A 218 -7.60 3.07 -2.12
C PHE A 218 -6.29 3.24 -2.90
N LYS A 219 -5.59 2.13 -3.16
CA LYS A 219 -4.39 2.12 -3.99
C LYS A 219 -4.66 2.70 -5.38
N ALA A 220 -5.75 2.29 -6.03
CA ALA A 220 -6.12 2.79 -7.35
C ALA A 220 -6.39 4.31 -7.35
N VAL A 221 -7.08 4.84 -6.32
CA VAL A 221 -7.29 6.28 -6.18
C VAL A 221 -5.96 7.00 -6.00
N LEU A 222 -5.08 6.49 -5.14
CA LEU A 222 -3.78 7.10 -4.89
C LEU A 222 -2.89 7.11 -6.15
N LEU A 223 -2.84 6.00 -6.88
CA LEU A 223 -2.06 5.86 -8.11
C LEU A 223 -2.62 6.70 -9.28
N SER A 224 -3.88 7.15 -9.18
CA SER A 224 -4.49 8.05 -10.16
C SER A 224 -4.13 9.52 -9.97
N LEU A 225 -3.44 9.86 -8.87
CA LEU A 225 -3.02 11.22 -8.59
C LEU A 225 -2.01 11.69 -9.66
N THR A 226 -2.34 12.82 -10.28
CA THR A 226 -1.61 13.38 -11.43
C THR A 226 -1.32 14.85 -11.20
N ALA A 227 -0.13 15.29 -11.62
CA ALA A 227 0.21 16.70 -11.73
C ALA A 227 0.02 17.19 -13.17
N SER A 228 -0.39 18.44 -13.35
CA SER A 228 -0.69 19.09 -14.65
C SER A 228 -0.13 20.50 -14.76
#